data_AF-A0AAD9QF28-F1
#
_entry.id   AF-A0AAD9QF28-F1
#
_cell.length_a   1.000
_cell.length_b   1.000
_cell.length_c   1.000
_cell.angle_alpha   90.00
_cell.angle_beta   90.00
_cell.angle_gamma   90.00
#
_symmetry.space_group_name_H-M   'P 1'
#
loop_
_entity.id
_entity.type
_entity.pdbx_description
1 polymer ?
#
loop_
_entity_poly.entity_id
_entity_poly.type
_entity_poly.pdbx_seq_one_letter_code
_entity_poly.pdbx_strand_id
1 'polypeptide(L)'
;MVTSRSICHYGPLLALSIIITLFLCGLYCTFLWFPPWASIAGAIHVTVFVSWVTLIIKYFLKSIWLGPGYLPLRWRLDDETAASVLQFCAVCNGYKAPRSHHCSKCGR
;
A
#
# COMPACT_ATOMS: atom_id res chain seq x y z
N MET A 1 -12.92 -5.73 -5.37
CA MET A 1 -13.33 -5.00 -4.14
C MET A 1 -12.58 -5.63 -2.99
N VAL A 2 -11.76 -4.85 -2.27
CA VAL A 2 -11.01 -5.35 -1.12
C VAL A 2 -11.99 -5.57 0.02
N THR A 3 -12.26 -6.83 0.36
CA THR A 3 -13.08 -7.19 1.52
C THR A 3 -12.33 -6.84 2.81
N SER A 4 -13.05 -6.51 3.90
CA SER A 4 -12.49 -6.31 5.26
C SER A 4 -11.45 -7.36 5.69
N ARG A 5 -11.51 -8.57 5.11
CA ARG A 5 -10.53 -9.65 5.28
C ARG A 5 -9.09 -9.29 4.89
N SER A 6 -8.83 -8.31 4.02
CA SER A 6 -7.46 -8.01 3.59
C SER A 6 -6.62 -7.28 4.65
N ILE A 7 -7.27 -6.41 5.43
CA ILE A 7 -6.63 -5.61 6.49
C ILE A 7 -6.36 -6.50 7.70
N CYS A 8 -7.24 -7.46 7.96
CA CYS A 8 -7.11 -8.42 9.05
C CYS A 8 -6.14 -9.58 8.73
N HIS A 9 -5.38 -9.51 7.64
CA HIS A 9 -4.28 -10.46 7.41
C HIS A 9 -3.11 -10.15 8.34
N TYR A 10 -2.36 -11.21 8.68
CA TYR A 10 -1.21 -11.12 9.57
C TYR A 10 -0.16 -10.09 9.12
N GLY A 11 0.13 -10.01 7.82
CA GLY A 11 1.11 -9.07 7.27
C GLY A 11 0.75 -7.60 7.55
N PRO A 12 -0.43 -7.13 7.13
CA PRO A 12 -0.85 -5.77 7.41
C PRO A 12 -0.97 -5.43 8.90
N LEU A 13 -1.48 -6.35 9.72
CA LEU A 13 -1.57 -6.15 11.17
C LEU A 13 -0.20 -6.04 11.83
N LEU A 14 0.75 -6.89 11.45
CA LEU A 14 2.13 -6.82 11.93
C LEU A 14 2.80 -5.51 11.52
N ALA A 15 2.63 -5.07 10.27
CA ALA A 15 3.17 -3.80 9.79
C ALA A 15 2.61 -2.61 10.59
N LEU A 16 1.29 -2.57 10.83
CA LEU A 16 0.67 -1.54 11.67
C LEU A 16 1.18 -1.57 13.10
N SER A 17 1.33 -2.76 13.69
CA SER A 17 1.90 -2.93 15.03
C SER A 17 3.31 -2.36 15.14
N ILE A 18 4.17 -2.63 14.15
CA ILE A 18 5.53 -2.09 14.09
C ILE A 18 5.51 -0.57 13.96
N ILE A 19 4.70 -0.01 13.06
CA ILE A 19 4.59 1.44 12.85
C ILE A 19 4.17 2.15 14.15
N ILE A 20 3.15 1.64 14.83
CA ILE A 20 2.64 2.23 16.08
C ILE A 20 3.68 2.12 17.19
N THR A 21 4.36 0.96 17.33
CA THR A 21 5.37 0.75 18.36
C THR A 21 6.55 1.70 18.19
N LEU A 22 7.06 1.84 16.96
CA LEU A 22 8.15 2.76 16.65
C LEU A 22 7.73 4.22 16.85
N PHE A 23 6.49 4.58 16.49
CA PHE A 23 5.95 5.91 16.73
C PHE A 23 5.91 6.24 18.23
N LEU A 24 5.36 5.34 19.06
CA LEU A 24 5.26 5.56 20.51
C LEU A 24 6.64 5.67 21.17
N CYS A 25 7.59 4.81 20.76
CA CYS A 25 8.97 4.87 21.23
C CYS A 25 9.64 6.19 20.82
N GLY A 26 9.51 6.59 19.55
CA GLY A 26 10.05 7.86 19.05
C GLY A 26 9.43 9.08 19.74
N LEU A 27 8.11 9.04 20.01
CA LEU A 27 7.41 10.09 20.73
C LEU A 27 7.91 10.21 22.17
N TYR A 28 8.09 9.09 22.86
CA TYR A 28 8.67 9.04 24.20
C TYR A 28 10.07 9.67 24.23
N CYS A 29 10.96 9.26 23.33
CA CYS A 29 12.30 9.85 23.21
C CYS A 29 12.25 11.35 22.90
N THR A 30 11.33 11.78 22.03
CA THR A 30 11.15 13.19 21.69
C THR A 30 10.71 14.00 22.91
N PHE A 31 9.82 13.47 23.75
CA PHE A 31 9.37 14.16 24.95
C PHE A 31 10.45 14.24 26.04
N LEU A 32 11.36 13.26 26.12
CA LEU A 32 12.50 13.32 27.03
C LEU A 32 13.55 14.35 26.59
N TRP A 33 13.87 14.38 25.30
CA TRP A 33 14.96 15.21 24.78
C TRP A 33 14.51 16.62 24.39
N PHE A 34 13.37 16.72 23.71
CA PHE A 34 12.91 17.97 23.11
C PHE A 34 11.38 18.14 23.20
N PRO A 35 10.87 18.33 24.43
CA PRO A 35 9.43 18.35 24.68
C PRO A 35 8.74 19.56 24.01
N PRO A 36 7.49 19.40 23.56
CA PRO A 36 6.76 20.43 22.84
C PRO A 36 6.37 21.63 23.72
N TRP A 37 6.31 21.45 25.04
CA TRP A 37 6.01 22.52 25.99
C TRP A 37 7.25 23.34 26.40
N ALA A 38 8.46 22.89 26.06
CA ALA A 38 9.68 23.62 26.42
C ALA A 38 10.06 24.70 25.39
N SER A 39 9.64 24.55 24.13
CA SER A 39 9.92 25.55 23.09
C SER A 39 9.01 25.40 21.87
N ILE A 40 8.85 26.49 21.12
CA ILE A 40 8.13 26.49 19.83
C ILE A 40 8.80 25.52 18.85
N ALA A 41 10.14 25.47 18.83
CA ALA A 41 10.86 24.54 17.98
C ALA A 41 10.57 23.08 18.33
N GLY A 42 10.42 22.75 19.63
CA GLY A 42 9.98 21.44 20.10
C GLY A 42 8.55 21.12 19.64
N ALA A 43 7.63 22.09 19.74
CA ALA A 43 6.27 21.93 19.23
C ALA A 43 6.23 21.67 17.71
N ILE A 44 7.03 22.40 16.94
CA ILE A 44 7.17 22.18 15.49
C ILE A 44 7.73 20.79 15.21
N HIS A 45 8.79 20.38 15.92
CA HIS A 45 9.42 19.07 15.75
C HIS A 45 8.42 17.93 15.97
N VAL A 46 7.66 17.96 17.08
CA VAL A 46 6.61 16.96 17.37
C VAL A 46 5.51 17.00 16.31
N THR A 47 5.11 18.19 15.85
CA THR A 47 4.09 18.34 14.81
C THR A 47 4.52 17.68 13.49
N VAL A 48 5.76 17.94 13.06
CA VAL A 48 6.33 17.31 11.86
C VAL A 48 6.40 15.79 12.04
N PHE A 49 6.88 15.31 13.18
CA PHE A 49 6.98 13.89 13.48
C PHE A 49 5.61 13.17 13.41
N VAL A 50 4.58 13.73 14.05
CA VAL A 50 3.20 13.20 14.00
C VAL A 50 2.64 13.25 12.58
N SER A 51 2.93 14.31 11.82
CA SER A 51 2.48 14.43 10.43
C SER A 51 3.05 13.31 9.55
N TRP A 52 4.31 12.94 9.73
CA TRP A 52 4.95 11.86 8.97
C TRP A 52 4.32 10.50 9.27
N VAL A 53 4.08 10.18 10.54
CA VAL A 53 3.39 8.92 10.90
C VAL A 53 1.98 8.88 10.35
N THR A 54 1.27 10.01 10.38
CA THR A 54 -0.06 10.13 9.75
C THR A 54 -0.01 9.84 8.25
N LEU A 55 0.99 10.37 7.54
CA LEU A 55 1.19 10.09 6.10
C LEU A 55 1.54 8.61 5.85
N ILE A 56 2.41 8.02 6.65
CA ILE A 56 2.78 6.60 6.56
C ILE A 56 1.53 5.73 6.68
N ILE A 57 0.74 5.91 7.74
CA ILE A 57 -0.48 5.14 7.97
C ILE A 57 -1.47 5.37 6.82
N LYS A 58 -1.69 6.61 6.40
CA LYS A 58 -2.60 6.95 5.29
C LYS A 58 -2.22 6.24 4.00
N TYR A 59 -0.96 6.29 3.58
CA TYR A 59 -0.52 5.70 2.32
C TYR A 59 -0.45 4.18 2.38
N PHE A 60 -0.08 3.62 3.54
CA PHE A 60 -0.14 2.18 3.79
C PHE A 60 -1.58 1.65 3.69
N LEU A 61 -2.52 2.32 4.33
CA LEU A 61 -3.93 1.97 4.25
C LEU A 61 -4.47 2.12 2.83
N LYS A 62 -4.10 3.20 2.11
CA LYS A 62 -4.46 3.37 0.69
C LYS A 62 -3.93 2.25 -0.20
N SER A 63 -2.70 1.77 0.02
CA SER A 63 -2.14 0.68 -0.79
C SER A 63 -2.89 -0.63 -0.60
N ILE A 64 -3.36 -0.90 0.63
CA ILE A 64 -4.20 -2.07 0.92
C ILE A 64 -5.59 -1.93 0.31
N TRP A 65 -6.23 -0.76 0.43
CA TRP A 65 -7.60 -0.56 -0.03
C TRP A 65 -7.75 -0.47 -1.54
N LEU A 66 -6.85 0.24 -2.23
CA LEU A 66 -6.93 0.42 -3.68
C LEU A 66 -6.58 -0.88 -4.40
N GLY A 67 -5.56 -1.59 -3.92
CA GLY A 67 -5.07 -2.82 -4.54
C GLY A 67 -4.51 -2.61 -5.96
N PRO A 68 -4.20 -3.70 -6.68
CA PRO A 68 -3.70 -3.61 -8.05
C PRO A 68 -4.84 -3.26 -9.03
N GLY A 69 -4.49 -2.49 -10.06
CA GLY A 69 -5.31 -2.35 -11.26
C GLY A 69 -5.51 -3.70 -11.96
N TYR A 70 -6.55 -3.80 -12.79
CA TYR A 70 -6.90 -5.06 -13.46
C TYR A 70 -7.39 -4.79 -14.88
N LEU A 71 -7.15 -5.74 -15.76
CA LEU A 71 -7.74 -5.76 -17.09
C LEU A 71 -9.12 -6.45 -17.04
N PRO A 72 -10.03 -6.11 -17.97
CA PRO A 72 -11.25 -6.89 -18.18
C PRO A 72 -10.94 -8.37 -18.44
N LEU A 73 -11.82 -9.26 -18.02
CA LEU A 73 -11.69 -10.69 -18.30
C LEU A 73 -11.70 -10.91 -19.83
N ARG A 74 -10.85 -11.82 -20.33
CA ARG A 74 -10.66 -12.05 -21.77
C ARG A 74 -10.23 -10.81 -22.56
N TRP A 75 -9.48 -9.89 -21.94
CA TRP A 75 -8.94 -8.72 -22.63
C TRP A 75 -8.13 -9.11 -23.89
N ARG A 76 -8.35 -8.35 -24.97
CA ARG A 76 -7.70 -8.49 -26.28
C ARG A 76 -7.47 -7.10 -26.87
N LEU A 77 -6.56 -7.00 -27.85
CA LEU A 77 -6.42 -5.80 -28.67
C LEU A 77 -7.38 -5.87 -29.85
N ASP A 78 -7.76 -4.72 -30.36
CA ASP A 78 -8.51 -4.61 -31.61
C ASP A 78 -7.62 -4.93 -32.84
N ASP A 79 -6.31 -4.68 -32.72
CA ASP A 79 -5.30 -5.04 -33.71
C ASP A 79 -4.71 -6.43 -33.40
N GLU A 80 -5.19 -7.43 -34.13
CA GLU A 80 -4.78 -8.83 -34.00
C GLU A 80 -3.31 -9.06 -34.38
N THR A 81 -2.65 -8.15 -35.09
CA THR A 81 -1.22 -8.31 -35.45
C THR A 81 -0.31 -8.21 -34.23
N ALA A 82 -0.69 -7.36 -33.26
CA ALA A 82 0.01 -7.19 -31.99
C ALA A 82 -0.22 -8.35 -31.00
N ALA A 83 -1.21 -9.20 -31.24
CA ALA A 83 -1.46 -10.37 -30.38
C ALA A 83 -0.29 -11.38 -30.42
N SER A 84 0.42 -11.46 -31.54
CA SER A 84 1.55 -12.38 -31.76
C SER A 84 2.72 -12.16 -30.80
N VAL A 85 2.90 -10.94 -30.28
CA VAL A 85 4.00 -10.58 -29.37
C VAL A 85 3.57 -10.55 -27.90
N LEU A 86 2.30 -10.79 -27.60
CA LEU A 86 1.76 -10.72 -26.25
C LEU A 86 1.59 -12.10 -25.64
N GLN A 87 1.86 -12.18 -24.34
CA GLN A 87 1.67 -13.40 -23.59
C GLN A 87 0.19 -13.68 -23.34
N PHE A 88 -0.25 -14.90 -23.61
CA PHE A 88 -1.60 -15.34 -23.28
C PHE A 88 -1.69 -15.88 -21.84
N CYS A 89 -2.80 -15.61 -21.16
CA CYS A 89 -3.14 -16.19 -19.86
C CYS A 89 -4.31 -17.17 -20.02
N ALA A 90 -4.05 -18.47 -19.84
CA ALA A 90 -5.08 -19.50 -19.92
C ALA A 90 -6.18 -19.34 -18.86
N VAL A 91 -5.82 -18.89 -17.64
CA VAL A 91 -6.77 -18.70 -16.53
C VAL A 91 -7.74 -17.56 -16.82
N CYS A 92 -7.24 -16.43 -17.30
CA CYS A 92 -8.07 -15.27 -17.64
C CYS A 92 -8.69 -15.34 -19.05
N ASN A 93 -8.28 -16.34 -19.84
CA ASN A 93 -8.64 -16.54 -21.25
C ASN A 93 -8.48 -15.28 -22.11
N GLY A 94 -7.37 -14.56 -21.91
CA GLY A 94 -7.05 -13.28 -22.57
C GLY A 94 -5.55 -13.00 -22.60
N TYR A 95 -5.18 -11.96 -23.34
CA TYR A 95 -3.78 -11.51 -23.42
C TYR A 95 -3.39 -10.67 -22.21
N LYS A 96 -2.10 -10.67 -21.88
CA LYS A 96 -1.53 -9.80 -20.87
C LYS A 96 -1.05 -8.52 -21.55
N ALA A 97 -1.56 -7.36 -21.13
CA ALA A 97 -0.95 -6.09 -21.50
C ALA A 97 0.51 -6.02 -20.99
N PRO A 98 1.38 -5.19 -21.61
CA PRO A 98 2.77 -5.03 -21.16
C PRO A 98 2.86 -4.72 -19.66
N ARG A 99 3.73 -5.47 -18.94
CA ARG A 99 3.93 -5.43 -17.48
C ARG A 99 2.74 -5.89 -16.62
N SER A 100 1.68 -6.45 -17.22
CA SER A 100 0.60 -7.09 -16.47
C SER A 100 0.86 -8.58 -16.28
N HIS A 101 0.44 -9.10 -15.13
CA HIS A 101 0.63 -10.50 -14.75
C HIS A 101 -0.63 -11.01 -14.04
N HIS A 102 -0.94 -12.29 -14.26
CA HIS A 102 -1.98 -12.95 -13.48
C HIS A 102 -1.48 -13.22 -12.07
N CYS A 103 -2.23 -12.76 -11.06
CA CYS A 103 -1.95 -13.05 -9.67
C CYS A 103 -2.87 -14.17 -9.18
N SER A 104 -2.29 -15.34 -8.91
CA SER A 104 -3.04 -16.50 -8.41
C SER A 104 -3.75 -16.23 -7.08
N LYS A 105 -3.18 -15.39 -6.21
CA LYS A 105 -3.82 -14.98 -4.94
C LYS A 105 -5.02 -14.07 -5.15
N CYS A 106 -4.97 -13.19 -6.16
CA CYS A 106 -6.07 -12.30 -6.48
C CYS A 106 -7.11 -12.97 -7.38
N GLY A 107 -6.78 -14.09 -8.03
CA GLY A 107 -7.61 -14.76 -9.01
C GLY A 107 -7.80 -13.94 -10.30
N ARG A 108 -6.90 -13.01 -10.58
CA ARG A 108 -6.95 -12.09 -11.73
C ARG A 108 -5.56 -11.66 -12.12
#